data_AF-A0A6L8GLV3-F1
#
_entry.id   AF-A0A6L8GLV3-F1
#
_cell.length_a   1.000
_cell.length_b   1.000
_cell.length_c   1.000
_cell.angle_alpha   90.00
_cell.angle_beta   90.00
_cell.angle_gamma   90.00
#
_symmetry.space_group_name_H-M   'P 1'
#
loop_
_entity.id
_entity.type
_entity.pdbx_description
1 polymer ?
#
loop_
_entity_poly.entity_id
_entity_poly.type
_entity_poly.pdbx_seq_one_letter_code
_entity_poly.pdbx_strand_id
1 'polypeptide(L)'
;MAMNCHRRIRLSKYKITTPPQGRAVGRFHESRCLQRGVLPALFCLLLHAGLTADVAAQSSEILVPYDWSLIPSGLQGKEFRLLFVTSTAEKATGFNINAYNNRVSDKNSLHADLKPYSSQFRALVSTARKGDMAPVNARDNTSTTGTGVPIYWVNGRQIADDYTDFYDGTWDSNAARLPSGSKATTVKHVWTGSRNNGTGWLRLGKDSRGSNKLGTVGSLASTSNTIGSGAKLKEAKYPLYGLSPVFTVDASVLSMKNSTLTATEGDTASITVVADEAPKKDLTVTVTVTDAAGSDFVNKKDEGSQQFTFPAGSTSATFTLATVNDSGTKGDEPDGTVTVTLKDGTDYLVGTDSMTSLSVTDNDPTLVTVEGVAVTIEEGETLEFSVRLSRALVKGETLPVPLTLGGSATLSTDYSMTCENPLPQGVTCANLSTASPTVTFKGPSARIVDLTVNALGDNITQEAPKSVQIGLGTLDSTSGTGLSGGATGMDNLADFDIVEAIVARLIPVADLTAVSEGKKDAAASLTVFVSSGTVSTGGVKIPFTVNSGTAQRRDASAADYGTVPENVFIAAGTTPTSRSIRSLPTTTRRRSA
;
A
#
# COMPACT_ATOMS: atom_id res chain seq x y z
N MET A 1 -17.66 15.58 52.74
CA MET A 1 -18.18 14.19 52.64
C MET A 1 -17.32 13.46 51.62
N ALA A 2 -16.55 12.49 52.09
CA ALA A 2 -15.67 11.65 51.27
C ALA A 2 -16.48 10.60 50.51
N MET A 3 -16.01 10.18 49.32
CA MET A 3 -15.82 8.76 49.01
C MET A 3 -15.11 8.53 47.67
N ASN A 4 -13.99 7.82 47.77
CA ASN A 4 -13.30 7.10 46.71
C ASN A 4 -14.20 6.06 46.04
N CYS A 5 -13.97 5.78 44.75
CA CYS A 5 -14.25 4.46 44.18
C CYS A 5 -13.13 4.04 43.22
N HIS A 6 -12.44 2.96 43.59
CA HIS A 6 -11.50 2.19 42.77
C HIS A 6 -12.13 0.82 42.49
N ARG A 7 -12.16 0.37 41.21
CA ARG A 7 -12.19 -1.04 40.78
C ARG A 7 -11.55 -1.13 39.38
N ARG A 8 -10.37 -1.74 39.26
CA ARG A 8 -10.05 -3.18 38.98
C ARG A 8 -10.33 -3.64 37.54
N ILE A 9 -9.25 -3.93 36.79
CA ILE A 9 -9.21 -4.95 35.74
C ILE A 9 -7.94 -5.83 35.92
N ARG A 10 -8.07 -7.08 35.46
CA ARG A 10 -7.44 -8.35 35.89
C ARG A 10 -6.01 -8.57 35.39
N LEU A 11 -5.25 -9.38 36.14
CA LEU A 11 -4.12 -10.16 35.61
C LEU A 11 -4.30 -11.65 35.97
N SER A 12 -4.13 -12.49 34.95
CA SER A 12 -4.37 -13.93 34.97
C SER A 12 -3.22 -14.72 35.60
N LYS A 13 -3.60 -15.88 36.16
CA LYS A 13 -2.79 -16.82 36.94
C LYS A 13 -1.68 -17.48 36.12
N TYR A 14 -0.47 -17.55 36.67
CA TYR A 14 0.50 -18.62 36.39
C TYR A 14 0.82 -19.36 37.69
N LYS A 15 0.73 -20.69 37.63
CA LYS A 15 0.86 -21.64 38.74
C LYS A 15 2.25 -22.28 38.62
N ILE A 16 3.13 -22.08 39.60
CA ILE A 16 4.41 -22.79 39.72
C ILE A 16 4.33 -23.69 40.96
N THR A 17 4.41 -24.99 40.72
CA THR A 17 4.47 -26.07 41.71
C THR A 17 5.89 -26.27 42.21
N THR A 18 6.09 -26.32 43.52
CA THR A 18 7.34 -26.76 44.18
C THR A 18 7.29 -28.26 44.52
N PRO A 19 8.43 -28.98 44.51
CA PRO A 19 8.58 -30.26 45.19
C PRO A 19 9.46 -30.16 46.47
N PRO A 20 9.45 -31.18 47.34
CA PRO A 20 9.72 -31.02 48.76
C PRO A 20 11.15 -31.36 49.23
N GLN A 21 11.37 -30.93 50.47
CA GLN A 21 12.53 -31.02 51.35
C GLN A 21 13.22 -32.40 51.46
N GLY A 22 14.55 -32.39 51.53
CA GLY A 22 15.40 -33.49 51.95
C GLY A 22 16.52 -33.01 52.87
N ARG A 23 16.58 -33.59 54.08
CA ARG A 23 17.52 -33.35 55.18
C ARG A 23 19.00 -33.53 54.80
N ALA A 24 19.88 -32.70 55.37
CA ALA A 24 21.22 -33.11 55.77
C ALA A 24 21.69 -32.34 57.01
N VAL A 25 22.29 -33.09 57.93
CA VAL A 25 22.72 -32.73 59.28
C VAL A 25 24.18 -32.28 59.23
N GLY A 26 24.55 -31.24 59.99
CA GLY A 26 25.95 -30.86 60.21
C GLY A 26 26.11 -29.82 61.32
N ARG A 27 26.43 -30.29 62.54
CA ARG A 27 26.91 -29.49 63.68
C ARG A 27 28.35 -29.04 63.44
N PHE A 28 28.76 -27.88 63.95
CA PHE A 28 30.06 -27.61 64.64
C PHE A 28 30.04 -26.15 65.15
N HIS A 29 29.74 -25.95 66.44
CA HIS A 29 30.66 -25.55 67.54
C HIS A 29 30.82 -24.04 67.76
N GLU A 30 30.18 -23.57 68.83
CA GLU A 30 30.54 -22.36 69.57
C GLU A 30 31.89 -22.52 70.27
N SER A 31 32.64 -21.43 70.42
CA SER A 31 33.66 -21.27 71.45
C SER A 31 33.57 -19.86 72.04
N ARG A 32 33.39 -19.82 73.37
CA ARG A 32 33.31 -18.64 74.22
C ARG A 32 34.70 -18.22 74.72
N CYS A 33 34.90 -16.93 75.02
CA CYS A 33 35.61 -16.40 76.20
C CYS A 33 35.45 -14.86 76.25
N LEU A 34 34.64 -14.32 77.19
CA LEU A 34 35.02 -13.65 78.46
C LEU A 34 35.70 -12.26 78.29
N GLN A 35 34.96 -11.14 78.35
CA GLN A 35 34.58 -10.30 79.52
C GLN A 35 35.71 -9.45 80.16
N ARG A 36 35.67 -8.12 79.98
CA ARG A 36 35.44 -7.08 81.03
C ARG A 36 35.89 -5.68 80.57
N GLY A 37 35.01 -4.67 80.75
CA GLY A 37 35.44 -3.31 81.12
C GLY A 37 34.85 -2.11 80.36
N VAL A 38 33.74 -1.58 80.89
CA VAL A 38 33.33 -0.14 80.96
C VAL A 38 32.83 0.57 79.67
N LEU A 39 31.53 0.91 79.68
CA LEU A 39 30.73 1.77 78.76
C LEU A 39 30.80 3.27 79.17
N PRO A 40 30.18 4.27 78.47
CA PRO A 40 29.39 4.22 77.21
C PRO A 40 29.69 5.36 76.19
N ALA A 41 29.31 5.18 74.92
CA ALA A 41 28.43 6.12 74.20
C ALA A 41 28.10 5.64 72.78
N LEU A 42 26.81 5.44 72.55
CA LEU A 42 26.10 5.53 71.26
C LEU A 42 26.48 4.53 70.15
N PHE A 43 25.87 3.33 70.18
CA PHE A 43 25.41 2.66 68.94
C PHE A 43 24.44 1.52 69.29
N CYS A 44 23.15 1.70 68.99
CA CYS A 44 22.08 0.69 68.91
C CYS A 44 20.85 1.43 68.35
N LEU A 45 20.03 0.95 67.42
CA LEU A 45 19.73 -0.42 67.01
C LEU A 45 19.04 -0.32 65.63
N LEU A 46 19.41 -1.21 64.71
CA LEU A 46 18.70 -1.47 63.46
C LEU A 46 17.28 -2.02 63.72
N LEU A 47 16.30 -1.59 62.93
CA LEU A 47 15.32 -2.51 62.35
C LEU A 47 14.78 -1.99 61.00
N HIS A 48 15.20 -2.69 59.93
CA HIS A 48 14.50 -3.01 58.67
C HIS A 48 13.51 -2.01 58.04
N ALA A 49 13.94 -1.37 56.94
CA ALA A 49 13.15 -1.20 55.72
C ALA A 49 14.10 -1.05 54.53
N GLY A 50 13.79 -1.75 53.44
CA GLY A 50 14.71 -1.98 52.33
C GLY A 50 15.05 -0.75 51.50
N LEU A 51 16.21 -0.82 50.86
CA LEU A 51 16.49 -0.25 49.55
C LEU A 51 17.75 -0.96 49.04
N THR A 52 17.56 -2.07 48.31
CA THR A 52 18.52 -2.48 47.30
C THR A 52 18.38 -1.48 46.16
N ALA A 53 18.98 -0.29 46.33
CA ALA A 53 19.35 0.51 45.18
C ALA A 53 20.60 -0.14 44.61
N ASP A 54 20.37 -1.10 43.72
CA ASP A 54 21.38 -1.52 42.76
C ASP A 54 21.60 -0.30 41.86
N VAL A 55 22.49 0.60 42.27
CA VAL A 55 22.96 1.69 41.42
C VAL A 55 23.87 1.01 40.40
N ALA A 56 23.27 0.51 39.33
CA ALA A 56 23.98 0.32 38.08
C ALA A 56 24.63 1.67 37.77
N ALA A 57 25.95 1.74 37.89
CA ALA A 57 26.72 2.87 37.39
C ALA A 57 26.42 2.97 35.89
N GLN A 58 25.53 3.89 35.50
CA GLN A 58 25.35 4.24 34.11
C GLN A 58 26.71 4.70 33.60
N SER A 59 27.29 3.91 32.69
CA SER A 59 28.40 4.36 31.86
C SER A 59 27.89 5.59 31.13
N SER A 60 28.43 6.77 31.45
CA SER A 60 28.11 7.97 30.69
C SER A 60 28.61 7.75 29.27
N GLU A 61 27.68 7.62 28.35
CA GLU A 61 27.94 7.55 26.93
C GLU A 61 28.79 8.76 26.49
N ILE A 62 29.80 8.53 25.64
CA ILE A 62 30.64 9.60 25.09
C ILE A 62 30.15 9.91 23.69
N LEU A 63 29.29 10.91 23.59
CA LEU A 63 28.81 11.42 22.32
C LEU A 63 29.91 12.27 21.66
N VAL A 64 30.17 11.98 20.38
CA VAL A 64 31.01 12.79 19.51
C VAL A 64 30.12 13.44 18.46
N PRO A 65 30.33 14.74 18.16
CA PRO A 65 29.48 15.43 17.21
C PRO A 65 29.65 14.82 15.81
N TYR A 66 28.60 14.81 14.99
CA TYR A 66 28.65 14.13 13.69
C TYR A 66 29.70 14.72 12.71
N ASP A 67 30.15 15.97 12.92
CA ASP A 67 31.19 16.63 12.12
C ASP A 67 32.61 16.30 12.61
N TRP A 68 32.73 15.43 13.61
CA TRP A 68 34.01 14.96 14.12
C TRP A 68 34.80 14.26 13.02
N SER A 69 35.98 14.80 12.71
CA SER A 69 36.76 14.43 11.51
C SER A 69 37.28 12.99 11.53
N LEU A 70 37.14 12.31 12.67
CA LEU A 70 37.59 10.95 12.91
C LEU A 70 36.47 9.90 12.83
N ILE A 71 35.22 10.29 12.55
CA ILE A 71 34.10 9.36 12.38
C ILE A 71 34.32 8.53 11.10
N PRO A 72 34.40 7.19 11.20
CA PRO A 72 34.32 6.32 10.04
C PRO A 72 32.96 6.44 9.35
N SER A 73 32.94 6.35 8.02
CA SER A 73 31.72 6.45 7.23
C SER A 73 30.65 5.43 7.64
N GLY A 74 29.39 5.87 7.79
CA GLY A 74 28.23 4.99 8.01
C GLY A 74 28.00 4.57 9.47
N LEU A 75 28.58 5.31 10.43
CA LEU A 75 28.48 5.06 11.87
C LEU A 75 27.61 6.05 12.63
N GLN A 76 26.76 6.81 11.96
CA GLN A 76 25.85 7.75 12.58
C GLN A 76 24.87 7.02 13.51
N GLY A 77 24.76 7.51 14.76
CA GLY A 77 24.02 6.83 15.83
C GLY A 77 24.63 5.52 16.32
N LYS A 78 25.83 5.15 15.84
CA LYS A 78 26.50 3.89 16.20
C LYS A 78 27.72 4.15 17.08
N GLU A 79 28.08 3.10 17.81
CA GLU A 79 29.26 3.07 18.64
C GLU A 79 30.50 2.57 17.90
N PHE A 80 31.68 3.10 18.24
CA PHE A 80 32.97 2.63 17.74
C PHE A 80 34.12 2.96 18.67
N ARG A 81 35.29 2.35 18.40
CA ARG A 81 36.57 2.73 19.02
C ARG A 81 37.63 3.05 17.98
N LEU A 82 38.61 3.83 18.41
CA LEU A 82 39.79 4.19 17.64
C LEU A 82 41.05 3.60 18.27
N LEU A 83 41.92 3.05 17.43
CA LEU A 83 43.24 2.52 17.78
C LEU A 83 44.33 3.32 17.08
N PHE A 84 45.44 3.53 17.78
CA PHE A 84 46.67 4.07 17.19
C PHE A 84 47.91 3.35 17.77
N VAL A 85 49.07 3.57 17.13
CA VAL A 85 50.39 3.26 17.71
C VAL A 85 51.10 4.53 18.15
N THR A 86 51.71 4.54 19.33
CA THR A 86 52.44 5.72 19.83
C THR A 86 53.57 6.11 18.87
N SER A 87 53.82 7.41 18.73
CA SER A 87 54.91 7.93 17.89
C SER A 87 56.29 7.63 18.48
N THR A 88 56.36 7.45 19.80
CA THR A 88 57.58 7.12 20.52
C THR A 88 57.66 5.62 20.82
N ALA A 89 58.88 5.08 20.77
CA ALA A 89 59.19 3.71 21.08
C ALA A 89 59.96 3.61 22.40
N GLU A 90 59.55 2.71 23.29
CA GLU A 90 60.09 2.59 24.64
C GLU A 90 60.35 1.15 25.08
N LYS A 91 61.14 1.03 26.16
CA LYS A 91 61.38 -0.23 26.85
C LYS A 91 60.14 -0.68 27.62
N ALA A 92 59.98 -2.00 27.76
CA ALA A 92 58.84 -2.62 28.44
C ALA A 92 59.21 -3.24 29.80
N THR A 93 60.05 -2.54 30.56
CA THR A 93 60.54 -2.97 31.89
C THR A 93 59.60 -2.59 33.04
N GLY A 94 58.56 -1.78 32.79
CA GLY A 94 57.59 -1.38 33.81
C GLY A 94 56.49 -2.41 34.06
N PHE A 95 56.05 -2.55 35.31
CA PHE A 95 54.97 -3.45 35.75
C PHE A 95 53.64 -2.72 36.04
N ASN A 96 53.69 -1.40 36.23
CA ASN A 96 52.51 -0.60 36.55
C ASN A 96 51.71 -0.30 35.28
N ILE A 97 50.50 -0.83 35.18
CA ILE A 97 49.62 -0.63 34.01
C ILE A 97 49.30 0.85 33.77
N ASN A 98 49.16 1.63 34.84
CA ASN A 98 48.86 3.06 34.73
C ASN A 98 49.99 3.85 34.09
N ALA A 99 51.25 3.40 34.22
CA ALA A 99 52.36 4.03 33.53
C ALA A 99 52.26 3.85 32.00
N TYR A 100 51.70 2.73 31.53
CA TYR A 100 51.45 2.52 30.10
C TYR A 100 50.21 3.31 29.63
N ASN A 101 49.15 3.34 30.43
CA ASN A 101 47.96 4.16 30.14
C ASN A 101 48.35 5.65 29.99
N ASN A 102 49.16 6.19 30.91
CA ASN A 102 49.63 7.58 30.83
C ASN A 102 50.40 7.90 29.54
N ARG A 103 51.08 6.92 28.93
CA ARG A 103 51.82 7.12 27.67
C ARG A 103 50.89 7.24 26.47
N VAL A 104 49.84 6.44 26.42
CA VAL A 104 48.84 6.53 25.34
C VAL A 104 47.84 7.68 25.58
N SER A 105 47.80 8.22 26.79
CA SER A 105 47.01 9.40 27.16
C SER A 105 47.75 10.73 26.95
N ASP A 106 48.93 10.76 26.32
CA ASP A 106 49.66 12.01 26.06
C ASP A 106 48.92 12.91 25.07
N LYS A 107 48.20 13.89 25.61
CA LYS A 107 47.43 14.92 24.91
C LYS A 107 48.21 15.62 23.80
N ASN A 108 49.51 15.81 23.94
CA ASN A 108 50.29 16.58 22.98
C ASN A 108 50.56 15.81 21.68
N SER A 109 50.45 14.49 21.72
CA SER A 109 50.65 13.61 20.56
C SER A 109 49.35 13.32 19.78
N LEU A 110 48.20 13.56 20.41
CA LEU A 110 46.89 13.20 19.88
C LEU A 110 46.39 14.20 18.83
N HIS A 111 45.62 13.68 17.87
CA HIS A 111 44.77 14.49 16.99
C HIS A 111 43.88 15.43 17.82
N ALA A 112 43.60 16.64 17.30
CA ALA A 112 42.88 17.69 18.04
C ALA A 112 41.58 17.17 18.68
N ASP A 113 40.80 16.47 17.88
CA ASP A 113 39.55 15.80 18.21
C ASP A 113 39.63 14.77 19.34
N LEU A 114 40.80 14.17 19.59
CA LEU A 114 41.00 13.16 20.65
C LEU A 114 41.48 13.77 21.97
N LYS A 115 42.00 15.01 21.96
CA LYS A 115 42.58 15.65 23.15
C LYS A 115 41.62 15.73 24.34
N PRO A 116 40.31 16.03 24.17
CA PRO A 116 39.36 16.03 25.28
C PRO A 116 39.25 14.68 26.00
N TYR A 117 39.43 13.58 25.27
CA TYR A 117 39.23 12.21 25.76
C TYR A 117 40.52 11.48 26.16
N SER A 118 41.67 12.10 25.96
CA SER A 118 43.02 11.58 26.25
C SER A 118 43.16 10.75 27.54
N SER A 119 42.63 11.20 28.69
CA SER A 119 42.73 10.49 29.98
C SER A 119 42.01 9.14 30.01
N GLN A 120 41.12 8.90 29.04
CA GLN A 120 40.32 7.69 28.92
C GLN A 120 40.97 6.64 28.02
N PHE A 121 42.02 6.99 27.29
CA PHE A 121 42.78 6.01 26.51
C PHE A 121 43.42 4.96 27.41
N ARG A 122 43.46 3.72 26.92
CA ARG A 122 44.05 2.58 27.62
C ARG A 122 45.05 1.89 26.71
N ALA A 123 46.20 1.53 27.27
CA ALA A 123 47.22 0.80 26.54
C ALA A 123 46.77 -0.66 26.38
N LEU A 124 46.86 -1.21 25.16
CA LEU A 124 46.58 -2.61 24.90
C LEU A 124 47.77 -3.49 25.34
N VAL A 125 48.01 -3.56 26.65
CA VAL A 125 49.15 -4.28 27.22
C VAL A 125 48.78 -5.12 28.43
N SER A 126 49.43 -6.29 28.54
CA SER A 126 49.38 -7.13 29.72
C SER A 126 50.64 -6.93 30.56
N THR A 127 50.47 -6.47 31.81
CA THR A 127 51.57 -6.30 32.76
C THR A 127 51.66 -7.47 33.74
N ALA A 128 52.87 -7.70 34.23
CA ALA A 128 53.19 -8.75 35.17
C ALA A 128 52.89 -8.37 36.61
N ARG A 129 52.74 -9.39 37.45
CA ARG A 129 52.70 -9.24 38.90
C ARG A 129 54.01 -8.63 39.41
N LYS A 130 53.93 -7.71 40.38
CA LYS A 130 55.07 -7.31 41.21
C LYS A 130 54.62 -7.14 42.66
N GLY A 131 55.21 -7.93 43.57
CA GLY A 131 54.76 -7.99 44.96
C GLY A 131 53.26 -8.31 45.04
N ASP A 132 52.50 -7.41 45.65
CA ASP A 132 51.05 -7.53 45.85
C ASP A 132 50.22 -7.03 44.67
N MET A 133 50.82 -6.37 43.67
CA MET A 133 50.11 -5.93 42.47
C MET A 133 49.77 -7.13 41.59
N ALA A 134 48.48 -7.42 41.41
CA ALA A 134 47.98 -8.47 40.52
C ALA A 134 48.41 -8.23 39.05
N PRO A 135 48.62 -9.30 38.26
CA PRO A 135 48.86 -9.16 36.84
C PRO A 135 47.59 -8.65 36.13
N VAL A 136 47.73 -7.73 35.18
CA VAL A 136 46.61 -7.13 34.43
C VAL A 136 46.64 -7.62 32.99
N ASN A 137 45.53 -8.15 32.45
CA ASN A 137 45.45 -8.49 31.02
C ASN A 137 45.14 -7.25 30.17
N ALA A 138 45.58 -7.26 28.91
CA ALA A 138 45.28 -6.17 27.97
C ALA A 138 43.78 -6.00 27.75
N ARG A 139 43.03 -7.10 27.60
CA ARG A 139 41.57 -7.07 27.42
C ARG A 139 40.82 -6.51 28.62
N ASP A 140 41.33 -6.75 29.83
CA ASP A 140 40.73 -6.25 31.07
C ASP A 140 41.08 -4.75 31.24
N ASN A 141 42.30 -4.33 30.94
CA ASN A 141 42.72 -2.91 31.01
C ASN A 141 41.99 -2.02 30.01
N THR A 142 41.63 -2.56 28.85
CA THR A 142 40.95 -1.84 27.77
C THR A 142 39.43 -2.02 27.79
N SER A 143 38.91 -2.84 28.71
CA SER A 143 37.49 -3.22 28.78
C SER A 143 36.96 -3.79 27.46
N THR A 144 37.73 -4.64 26.81
CA THR A 144 37.40 -5.27 25.53
C THR A 144 37.03 -6.75 25.73
N THR A 145 36.03 -6.99 26.58
CA THR A 145 35.48 -8.33 26.83
C THR A 145 34.02 -8.39 26.35
N GLY A 146 33.60 -9.51 25.76
CA GLY A 146 32.25 -9.66 25.16
C GLY A 146 32.27 -9.44 23.65
N THR A 147 31.10 -9.12 23.05
CA THR A 147 30.98 -8.83 21.62
C THR A 147 31.55 -7.45 21.29
N GLY A 148 31.18 -6.40 22.02
CA GLY A 148 31.81 -5.08 21.85
C GLY A 148 31.35 -4.29 20.63
N VAL A 149 32.22 -3.38 20.17
CA VAL A 149 31.96 -2.42 19.09
C VAL A 149 33.09 -2.49 18.07
N PRO A 150 32.86 -2.07 16.81
CA PRO A 150 33.91 -2.10 15.80
C PRO A 150 35.06 -1.15 16.17
N ILE A 151 36.28 -1.56 15.79
CA ILE A 151 37.51 -0.84 16.09
C ILE A 151 38.14 -0.39 14.78
N TYR A 152 38.49 0.88 14.70
CA TYR A 152 39.09 1.50 13.52
C TYR A 152 40.47 2.07 13.86
N TRP A 153 41.34 2.16 12.86
CA TRP A 153 42.53 3.01 13.02
C TRP A 153 42.10 4.49 13.06
N VAL A 154 42.79 5.32 13.87
CA VAL A 154 42.59 6.78 13.85
C VAL A 154 42.77 7.31 12.43
N ASN A 155 41.72 7.88 11.84
CA ASN A 155 41.72 8.33 10.44
C ASN A 155 42.17 7.23 9.45
N GLY A 156 41.60 6.05 9.60
CA GLY A 156 42.00 4.86 8.86
C GLY A 156 40.90 3.81 8.71
N ARG A 157 41.29 2.65 8.18
CA ARG A 157 40.37 1.54 7.91
C ARG A 157 39.95 0.85 9.20
N GLN A 158 38.84 0.12 9.10
CA GLN A 158 38.40 -0.81 10.12
C GLN A 158 39.48 -1.87 10.40
N ILE A 159 39.59 -2.23 11.67
CA ILE A 159 40.51 -3.24 12.21
C ILE A 159 39.76 -4.52 12.50
N ALA A 160 38.58 -4.37 13.10
CA ALA A 160 37.70 -5.47 13.46
C ALA A 160 36.24 -5.01 13.53
N ASP A 161 35.30 -5.92 13.27
CA ASP A 161 33.85 -5.74 13.42
C ASP A 161 33.44 -5.66 14.90
N ASP A 162 34.11 -6.42 15.75
CA ASP A 162 33.80 -6.50 17.18
C ASP A 162 35.04 -6.96 18.00
N TYR A 163 34.92 -7.15 19.31
CA TYR A 163 36.02 -7.59 20.17
C TYR A 163 36.37 -9.07 19.98
N THR A 164 35.45 -9.90 19.47
CA THR A 164 35.74 -11.31 19.15
C THR A 164 36.70 -11.37 17.97
N ASP A 165 36.36 -10.65 16.91
CA ASP A 165 37.18 -10.48 15.71
C ASP A 165 38.53 -9.82 16.05
N PHE A 166 38.51 -8.74 16.86
CA PHE A 166 39.76 -8.08 17.30
C PHE A 166 40.77 -9.01 18.00
N TYR A 167 40.29 -10.09 18.62
CA TYR A 167 41.08 -11.03 19.38
C TYR A 167 41.19 -12.45 18.76
N ASP A 168 40.72 -12.64 17.53
CA ASP A 168 40.76 -13.95 16.85
C ASP A 168 42.17 -14.30 16.32
N GLY A 169 43.05 -13.31 16.25
CA GLY A 169 44.44 -13.43 15.80
C GLY A 169 44.70 -12.88 14.40
N THR A 170 43.68 -12.37 13.74
CA THR A 170 43.70 -11.66 12.46
C THR A 170 42.96 -10.32 12.58
N TRP A 171 43.44 -9.29 11.89
CA TRP A 171 42.73 -8.01 11.77
C TRP A 171 42.49 -7.71 10.30
N ASP A 172 41.36 -7.06 9.97
CA ASP A 172 41.04 -6.64 8.60
C ASP A 172 42.09 -5.67 8.01
N SER A 173 42.74 -4.90 8.89
CA SER A 173 43.75 -3.92 8.50
C SER A 173 44.87 -3.81 9.50
N ASN A 174 46.10 -3.98 9.02
CA ASN A 174 47.34 -3.67 9.74
C ASN A 174 47.92 -2.30 9.35
N ALA A 175 47.17 -1.46 8.61
CA ALA A 175 47.62 -0.17 8.11
C ALA A 175 47.66 0.90 9.23
N ALA A 176 48.57 0.71 10.19
CA ALA A 176 48.63 1.46 11.44
C ALA A 176 48.73 2.97 11.27
N ARG A 177 48.20 3.66 12.28
CA ARG A 177 48.12 5.12 12.36
C ARG A 177 48.78 5.62 13.63
N LEU A 178 49.48 6.75 13.52
CA LEU A 178 50.00 7.50 14.66
C LEU A 178 48.84 8.18 15.42
N PRO A 179 49.06 8.67 16.65
CA PRO A 179 47.98 9.29 17.43
C PRO A 179 47.45 10.58 16.78
N SER A 180 48.23 11.18 15.86
CA SER A 180 47.84 12.30 15.00
C SER A 180 46.94 11.91 13.81
N GLY A 181 46.70 10.63 13.56
CA GLY A 181 46.01 10.14 12.36
C GLY A 181 46.90 9.99 11.11
N SER A 182 48.19 10.33 11.19
CA SER A 182 49.14 10.10 10.10
C SER A 182 49.50 8.61 9.96
N LYS A 183 49.90 8.16 8.77
CA LYS A 183 50.33 6.76 8.54
C LYS A 183 51.59 6.40 9.35
N ALA A 184 51.59 5.26 10.03
CA ALA A 184 52.72 4.74 10.81
C ALA A 184 53.55 3.72 10.00
N THR A 185 54.14 4.15 8.88
CA THR A 185 54.75 3.26 7.87
C THR A 185 56.00 2.50 8.33
N THR A 186 56.66 2.96 9.41
CA THR A 186 57.92 2.38 9.91
C THR A 186 57.71 1.41 11.07
N VAL A 187 56.49 1.32 11.62
CA VAL A 187 56.21 0.50 12.80
C VAL A 187 55.92 -0.94 12.38
N LYS A 188 56.80 -1.87 12.75
CA LYS A 188 56.64 -3.32 12.48
C LYS A 188 56.22 -4.13 13.70
N HIS A 189 56.57 -3.66 14.89
CA HIS A 189 56.31 -4.36 16.15
C HIS A 189 55.78 -3.39 17.20
N VAL A 190 54.87 -3.87 18.03
CA VAL A 190 54.21 -3.08 19.08
C VAL A 190 54.19 -3.89 20.36
N TRP A 191 54.52 -3.27 21.50
CA TRP A 191 54.49 -3.96 22.79
C TRP A 191 53.05 -4.30 23.19
N THR A 192 52.81 -5.55 23.57
CA THR A 192 51.52 -6.01 24.07
C THR A 192 51.65 -6.88 25.33
N GLY A 193 52.68 -7.71 25.46
CA GLY A 193 52.77 -8.67 26.57
C GLY A 193 51.67 -9.74 26.57
N SER A 194 50.91 -9.84 25.48
CA SER A 194 49.64 -10.57 25.39
C SER A 194 49.67 -11.65 24.31
N ARG A 195 48.86 -12.69 24.49
CA ARG A 195 48.42 -13.57 23.40
C ARG A 195 47.43 -12.83 22.51
N ASN A 196 47.12 -13.40 21.35
CA ASN A 196 46.10 -12.87 20.44
C ASN A 196 44.73 -12.71 21.12
N ASN A 197 44.38 -13.52 22.12
CA ASN A 197 43.11 -13.40 22.86
C ASN A 197 43.09 -12.31 23.97
N GLY A 198 44.08 -11.41 23.97
CA GLY A 198 44.20 -10.31 24.94
C GLY A 198 44.62 -10.72 26.37
N THR A 199 44.83 -12.01 26.64
CA THR A 199 45.35 -12.50 27.94
C THR A 199 46.88 -12.44 27.98
N GLY A 200 47.45 -12.28 29.17
CA GLY A 200 48.90 -12.14 29.29
C GLY A 200 49.69 -13.43 29.02
N TRP A 201 50.85 -13.28 28.35
CA TRP A 201 51.81 -14.37 28.11
C TRP A 201 53.19 -14.02 28.68
N LEU A 202 54.16 -13.60 27.84
CA LEU A 202 55.38 -12.96 28.30
C LEU A 202 55.07 -11.49 28.61
N ARG A 203 54.43 -11.30 29.77
CA ARG A 203 53.94 -10.01 30.27
C ARG A 203 55.07 -8.98 30.46
N LEU A 204 54.71 -7.72 30.27
CA LEU A 204 55.64 -6.59 30.45
C LEU A 204 55.95 -6.39 31.94
N GLY A 205 57.16 -5.93 32.26
CA GLY A 205 57.58 -5.67 33.66
C GLY A 205 57.92 -6.85 34.55
N LYS A 206 57.83 -8.11 34.07
CA LYS A 206 58.34 -9.28 34.82
C LYS A 206 59.86 -9.38 34.72
N ASP A 207 60.56 -9.33 35.85
CA ASP A 207 61.94 -9.79 35.99
C ASP A 207 61.91 -11.06 36.86
N SER A 208 62.24 -12.25 36.35
CA SER A 208 62.21 -13.48 37.17
C SER A 208 63.22 -14.53 36.72
N ARG A 209 64.35 -14.57 37.44
CA ARG A 209 65.64 -15.28 37.22
C ARG A 209 65.58 -16.50 36.30
N GLY A 210 66.44 -16.52 35.27
CA GLY A 210 66.73 -17.67 34.40
C GLY A 210 66.56 -17.46 32.89
N SER A 211 65.67 -16.57 32.43
CA SER A 211 65.36 -16.38 30.98
C SER A 211 64.81 -14.97 30.68
N ASN A 212 65.47 -13.97 31.28
CA ASN A 212 64.84 -12.90 32.08
C ASN A 212 64.40 -11.59 31.46
N LYS A 213 64.53 -11.41 30.16
CA LYS A 213 64.36 -10.07 29.57
C LYS A 213 63.35 -10.05 28.46
N LEU A 214 62.53 -11.09 28.29
CA LEU A 214 61.62 -11.16 27.15
C LEU A 214 60.22 -10.63 27.49
N GLY A 215 59.62 -9.91 26.52
CA GLY A 215 58.23 -9.48 26.49
C GLY A 215 57.59 -9.85 25.16
N THR A 216 56.26 -9.94 25.11
CA THR A 216 55.54 -10.24 23.85
C THR A 216 55.28 -8.97 23.03
N VAL A 217 55.46 -9.05 21.71
CA VAL A 217 55.05 -8.00 20.76
C VAL A 217 53.98 -8.51 19.80
N GLY A 218 53.11 -7.62 19.34
CA GLY A 218 52.32 -7.79 18.13
C GLY A 218 53.16 -7.49 16.87
N SER A 219 52.71 -7.98 15.72
CA SER A 219 53.33 -7.72 14.41
C SER A 219 52.38 -6.95 13.50
N LEU A 220 52.84 -5.85 12.92
CA LEU A 220 52.13 -5.11 11.88
C LEU A 220 52.66 -5.41 10.47
N ALA A 221 53.54 -6.42 10.32
CA ALA A 221 54.04 -6.86 9.02
C ALA A 221 53.01 -7.63 8.19
N SER A 222 51.95 -8.13 8.83
CA SER A 222 50.82 -8.85 8.24
C SER A 222 49.54 -8.54 9.03
N THR A 223 48.40 -8.99 8.53
CA THR A 223 47.12 -8.95 9.26
C THR A 223 47.02 -10.02 10.35
N SER A 224 47.88 -11.04 10.34
CA SER A 224 47.93 -12.06 11.39
C SER A 224 48.90 -11.71 12.53
N ASN A 225 48.57 -12.15 13.74
CA ASN A 225 49.37 -11.98 14.96
C ASN A 225 49.64 -10.52 15.34
N THR A 226 48.67 -9.65 15.08
CA THR A 226 48.69 -8.21 15.32
C THR A 226 48.80 -7.82 16.79
N ILE A 227 48.42 -8.74 17.70
CA ILE A 227 48.52 -8.58 19.15
C ILE A 227 49.63 -9.45 19.74
N GLY A 228 49.75 -10.73 19.36
CA GLY A 228 50.73 -11.67 19.93
C GLY A 228 51.48 -12.47 18.87
N SER A 229 52.66 -11.99 18.44
CA SER A 229 53.47 -12.60 17.38
C SER A 229 54.76 -13.28 17.84
N GLY A 230 55.25 -12.94 19.03
CA GLY A 230 56.48 -13.54 19.56
C GLY A 230 57.16 -12.70 20.63
N ALA A 231 58.30 -13.20 21.08
CA ALA A 231 59.09 -12.60 22.15
C ALA A 231 60.17 -11.65 21.62
N LYS A 232 60.43 -10.55 22.35
CA LYS A 232 61.54 -9.62 22.13
C LYS A 232 62.17 -9.21 23.45
N LEU A 233 63.43 -8.77 23.41
CA LEU A 233 64.11 -8.21 24.58
C LEU A 233 63.36 -6.95 25.05
N LYS A 234 63.07 -6.85 26.34
CA LYS A 234 62.35 -5.75 27.01
C LYS A 234 63.14 -4.46 26.98
N GLU A 235 64.45 -4.55 26.78
CA GLU A 235 65.33 -3.42 26.52
C GLU A 235 65.23 -2.87 25.10
N ALA A 236 64.63 -3.62 24.16
CA ALA A 236 64.28 -3.10 22.85
C ALA A 236 63.18 -2.03 22.99
N LYS A 237 63.20 -1.08 22.07
CA LYS A 237 62.23 0.01 22.03
C LYS A 237 61.19 -0.28 20.97
N TYR A 238 59.93 -0.41 21.39
CA TYR A 238 58.78 -0.50 20.49
C TYR A 238 57.67 0.44 20.97
N PRO A 239 56.80 0.92 20.08
CA PRO A 239 55.63 1.69 20.45
C PRO A 239 54.59 0.83 21.19
N LEU A 240 53.53 1.50 21.65
CA LEU A 240 52.37 0.90 22.30
C LEU A 240 51.13 1.13 21.44
N TYR A 241 50.16 0.22 21.55
CA TYR A 241 48.81 0.49 21.08
C TYR A 241 48.05 1.31 22.12
N GLY A 242 47.45 2.41 21.68
CA GLY A 242 46.48 3.18 22.46
C GLY A 242 45.07 2.95 21.91
N LEU A 243 44.17 2.45 22.76
CA LEU A 243 42.76 2.27 22.43
C LEU A 243 41.93 3.35 23.12
N SER A 244 41.04 3.98 22.36
CA SER A 244 40.11 4.99 22.86
C SER A 244 39.05 4.39 23.79
N PRO A 245 38.29 5.22 24.54
CA PRO A 245 36.98 4.80 25.03
C PRO A 245 36.02 4.48 23.87
N VAL A 246 34.84 3.96 24.18
CA VAL A 246 33.74 3.87 23.19
C VAL A 246 33.22 5.27 22.90
N PHE A 247 33.08 5.60 21.61
CA PHE A 247 32.42 6.81 21.14
C PHE A 247 31.11 6.44 20.48
N THR A 248 30.06 7.22 20.74
CA THR A 248 28.81 7.17 19.98
C THR A 248 28.75 8.39 19.08
N VAL A 249 28.45 8.19 17.80
CA VAL A 249 28.23 9.31 16.88
C VAL A 249 26.87 9.92 17.15
N ASP A 250 26.86 11.21 17.49
CA ASP A 250 25.64 12.00 17.61
C ASP A 250 24.92 12.06 16.26
N ALA A 251 23.58 11.97 16.25
CA ALA A 251 22.80 11.98 15.03
C ALA A 251 21.39 12.49 15.28
N SER A 252 20.97 13.47 14.48
CA SER A 252 19.60 13.96 14.52
C SER A 252 18.64 12.88 14.02
N VAL A 253 17.55 12.68 14.76
CA VAL A 253 16.46 11.79 14.43
C VAL A 253 15.38 12.59 13.71
N LEU A 254 15.18 12.31 12.44
CA LEU A 254 14.17 12.94 11.60
C LEU A 254 12.85 12.18 11.68
N SER A 255 11.75 12.90 11.75
CA SER A 255 10.38 12.36 11.74
C SER A 255 9.45 13.22 10.91
N MET A 256 8.44 12.62 10.31
CA MET A 256 7.33 13.31 9.67
C MET A 256 6.46 13.92 10.76
N LYS A 257 6.17 15.21 10.64
CA LYS A 257 5.23 15.85 11.56
C LYS A 257 3.83 15.28 11.29
N ASN A 258 3.25 14.64 12.30
CA ASN A 258 1.88 14.13 12.18
C ASN A 258 0.91 15.30 11.96
N SER A 259 0.31 15.33 10.78
CA SER A 259 -0.64 16.36 10.35
C SER A 259 -1.61 15.75 9.35
N THR A 260 -2.87 16.15 9.44
CA THR A 260 -3.84 15.85 8.39
C THR A 260 -3.50 16.75 7.20
N LEU A 261 -3.09 16.14 6.09
CA LEU A 261 -2.77 16.83 4.86
C LEU A 261 -3.87 16.53 3.85
N THR A 262 -4.42 17.59 3.26
CA THR A 262 -5.43 17.51 2.19
C THR A 262 -5.02 18.44 1.06
N ALA A 263 -5.26 18.02 -0.18
CA ALA A 263 -5.08 18.83 -1.38
C ALA A 263 -6.19 18.51 -2.36
N THR A 264 -6.54 19.47 -3.21
CA THR A 264 -7.24 19.17 -4.46
C THR A 264 -6.19 19.00 -5.57
N GLU A 265 -6.53 18.26 -6.61
CA GLU A 265 -5.70 18.18 -7.81
C GLU A 265 -5.28 19.56 -8.33
N GLY A 266 -4.00 19.68 -8.69
CA GLY A 266 -3.34 20.93 -9.06
C GLY A 266 -2.76 21.77 -7.91
N ASP A 267 -3.09 21.46 -6.65
CA ASP A 267 -2.51 22.13 -5.49
C ASP A 267 -1.06 21.69 -5.21
N THR A 268 -0.37 22.44 -4.33
CA THR A 268 0.93 22.04 -3.79
C THR A 268 0.83 21.78 -2.29
N ALA A 269 1.11 20.55 -1.88
CA ALA A 269 1.19 20.16 -0.49
C ALA A 269 2.56 20.49 0.12
N SER A 270 2.55 20.92 1.39
CA SER A 270 3.74 21.22 2.18
C SER A 270 3.86 20.23 3.34
N ILE A 271 4.74 19.25 3.19
CA ILE A 271 4.98 18.20 4.17
C ILE A 271 6.10 18.62 5.11
N THR A 272 5.84 18.69 6.41
CA THR A 272 6.84 19.12 7.39
C THR A 272 7.60 17.91 7.95
N VAL A 273 8.92 17.95 7.84
CA VAL A 273 9.85 17.02 8.53
C VAL A 273 10.45 17.76 9.71
N VAL A 274 10.50 17.12 10.86
CA VAL A 274 11.07 17.65 12.10
C VAL A 274 12.30 16.84 12.52
N ALA A 275 13.21 17.49 13.23
CA ALA A 275 14.33 16.86 13.89
C ALA A 275 14.18 17.01 15.40
N ASP A 276 14.54 15.98 16.16
CA ASP A 276 14.62 16.02 17.63
C ASP A 276 15.66 17.04 18.13
N GLU A 277 16.74 17.19 17.39
CA GLU A 277 17.74 18.23 17.54
C GLU A 277 18.17 18.82 16.18
N ALA A 278 18.62 20.07 16.18
CA ALA A 278 19.03 20.73 14.95
C ALA A 278 20.38 20.17 14.44
N PRO A 279 20.45 19.65 13.19
CA PRO A 279 21.70 19.14 12.64
C PRO A 279 22.68 20.30 12.48
N LYS A 280 23.98 20.08 12.69
CA LYS A 280 24.98 21.16 12.52
C LYS A 280 25.41 21.37 11.05
N LYS A 281 24.96 20.52 10.11
CA LYS A 281 25.20 20.59 8.67
C LYS A 281 23.88 20.36 7.93
N ASP A 282 23.85 20.77 6.67
CA ASP A 282 22.75 20.43 5.78
C ASP A 282 22.70 18.91 5.58
N LEU A 283 21.51 18.34 5.76
CA LEU A 283 21.26 16.92 5.49
C LEU A 283 20.60 16.80 4.11
N THR A 284 21.08 15.85 3.30
CA THR A 284 20.36 15.41 2.09
C THR A 284 19.37 14.33 2.50
N VAL A 285 18.11 14.70 2.64
CA VAL A 285 17.05 13.80 3.12
C VAL A 285 16.37 13.12 1.96
N THR A 286 16.23 11.80 2.02
CA THR A 286 15.54 11.00 1.01
C THR A 286 14.14 10.62 1.49
N VAL A 287 13.15 10.80 0.63
CA VAL A 287 11.77 10.33 0.82
C VAL A 287 11.36 9.46 -0.36
N THR A 288 10.36 8.60 -0.17
CA THR A 288 9.68 7.89 -1.25
C THR A 288 8.25 8.36 -1.34
N VAL A 289 7.85 8.83 -2.51
CA VAL A 289 6.48 9.23 -2.85
C VAL A 289 5.79 8.08 -3.57
N THR A 290 4.56 7.76 -3.19
CA THR A 290 3.76 6.69 -3.81
C THR A 290 2.32 7.12 -3.88
N ASP A 291 1.74 6.96 -5.06
CA ASP A 291 0.34 7.29 -5.32
C ASP A 291 -0.60 6.13 -4.96
N ALA A 292 -1.91 6.40 -4.92
CA ALA A 292 -2.91 5.37 -4.87
C ALA A 292 -2.87 4.52 -6.17
N ALA A 293 -3.37 3.29 -6.06
CA ALA A 293 -3.29 2.37 -7.20
C ALA A 293 -4.26 2.82 -8.31
N GLY A 294 -3.70 3.18 -9.47
CA GLY A 294 -4.49 3.59 -10.62
C GLY A 294 -4.92 5.05 -10.59
N SER A 295 -4.34 5.86 -9.71
CA SER A 295 -4.42 7.32 -9.75
C SER A 295 -3.19 7.93 -10.44
N ASP A 296 -3.29 9.20 -10.82
CA ASP A 296 -2.17 10.00 -11.31
C ASP A 296 -2.03 11.40 -10.67
N PHE A 297 -2.54 11.54 -9.43
CA PHE A 297 -2.39 12.72 -8.58
C PHE A 297 -0.98 13.33 -8.56
N VAL A 298 0.09 12.55 -8.74
CA VAL A 298 1.47 13.05 -8.82
C VAL A 298 2.11 12.75 -10.17
N ASN A 299 2.81 13.74 -10.73
CA ASN A 299 3.62 13.55 -11.92
C ASN A 299 4.63 12.41 -11.75
N LYS A 300 4.82 11.61 -12.81
CA LYS A 300 5.71 10.43 -12.76
C LYS A 300 7.15 10.70 -12.30
N LYS A 301 7.67 11.89 -12.57
CA LYS A 301 9.02 12.32 -12.15
C LYS A 301 9.14 12.62 -10.65
N ASP A 302 8.03 12.95 -10.01
CA ASP A 302 7.95 13.34 -8.59
C ASP A 302 7.51 12.15 -7.72
N GLU A 303 7.09 11.04 -8.34
CA GLU A 303 6.94 9.74 -7.69
C GLU A 303 8.30 9.08 -7.35
N GLY A 304 8.28 8.08 -6.47
CA GLY A 304 9.45 7.29 -6.15
C GLY A 304 10.44 8.04 -5.25
N SER A 305 11.73 7.78 -5.43
CA SER A 305 12.77 8.35 -4.57
C SER A 305 13.00 9.82 -4.88
N GLN A 306 12.68 10.69 -3.92
CA GLN A 306 12.87 12.13 -3.99
C GLN A 306 13.85 12.58 -2.90
N GLN A 307 14.54 13.70 -3.13
CA GLN A 307 15.47 14.27 -2.16
C GLN A 307 15.19 15.74 -1.92
N PHE A 308 15.40 16.19 -0.69
CA PHE A 308 15.37 17.60 -0.33
C PHE A 308 16.43 17.91 0.73
N THR A 309 16.72 19.19 0.92
CA THR A 309 17.70 19.65 1.91
C THR A 309 17.01 19.95 3.23
N PHE A 310 17.49 19.36 4.31
CA PHE A 310 17.15 19.76 5.67
C PHE A 310 18.27 20.67 6.18
N PRO A 311 18.03 21.99 6.37
CA PRO A 311 19.10 22.94 6.64
C PRO A 311 19.76 22.75 8.01
N ALA A 312 21.06 23.02 8.08
CA ALA A 312 21.81 23.14 9.32
C ALA A 312 21.16 24.16 10.27
N GLY A 313 21.20 23.88 11.58
CA GLY A 313 20.70 24.77 12.63
C GLY A 313 19.18 24.86 12.72
N SER A 314 18.43 24.18 11.86
CA SER A 314 16.96 24.15 11.87
C SER A 314 16.43 22.90 12.59
N THR A 315 15.27 22.98 13.23
CA THR A 315 14.58 21.79 13.79
C THR A 315 13.42 21.31 12.92
N SER A 316 13.17 21.98 11.79
CA SER A 316 12.17 21.59 10.82
C SER A 316 12.56 22.03 9.41
N ALA A 317 12.13 21.25 8.42
CA ALA A 317 12.21 21.60 7.00
C ALA A 317 10.95 21.11 6.29
N THR A 318 10.68 21.68 5.11
CA THR A 318 9.48 21.34 4.33
C THR A 318 9.88 20.64 3.04
N PHE A 319 9.25 19.51 2.78
CA PHE A 319 9.22 18.87 1.48
C PHE A 319 7.93 19.29 0.76
N THR A 320 8.06 19.93 -0.40
CA THR A 320 6.91 20.35 -1.21
C THR A 320 6.61 19.31 -2.28
N LEU A 321 5.34 18.98 -2.44
CA LEU A 321 4.87 18.04 -3.45
C LEU A 321 3.69 18.66 -4.21
N ALA A 322 3.83 18.83 -5.52
CA ALA A 322 2.75 19.30 -6.38
C ALA A 322 1.88 18.12 -6.81
N THR A 323 0.56 18.28 -6.71
CA THR A 323 -0.40 17.40 -7.39
C THR A 323 -0.61 17.86 -8.82
N VAL A 324 -1.12 16.98 -9.66
CA VAL A 324 -1.45 17.25 -11.06
C VAL A 324 -2.95 17.54 -11.13
N ASN A 325 -3.33 18.53 -11.95
CA ASN A 325 -4.70 18.71 -12.38
C ASN A 325 -4.75 18.28 -13.84
N ASP A 326 -5.51 17.25 -14.13
CA ASP A 326 -5.79 16.87 -15.50
C ASP A 326 -7.27 17.13 -15.82
N SER A 327 -7.80 16.51 -16.87
CA SER A 327 -9.18 16.78 -17.29
C SER A 327 -9.76 15.72 -18.23
N GLY A 328 -11.09 15.66 -18.24
CA GLY A 328 -11.87 14.86 -19.17
C GLY A 328 -11.95 13.40 -18.77
N THR A 329 -12.37 12.52 -19.69
CA THR A 329 -12.73 11.12 -19.34
C THR A 329 -11.57 10.26 -18.83
N LYS A 330 -10.33 10.73 -18.97
CA LYS A 330 -9.14 10.04 -18.47
C LYS A 330 -8.64 10.61 -17.15
N GLY A 331 -9.04 11.83 -16.80
CA GLY A 331 -8.67 12.49 -15.54
C GLY A 331 -9.67 12.25 -14.42
N ASP A 332 -10.95 12.03 -14.75
CA ASP A 332 -11.93 11.57 -13.76
C ASP A 332 -11.48 10.24 -13.11
N GLU A 333 -11.02 10.36 -11.86
CA GLU A 333 -10.55 9.28 -11.01
C GLU A 333 -11.12 9.40 -9.58
N PRO A 334 -11.14 8.33 -8.77
CA PRO A 334 -11.66 8.43 -7.41
C PRO A 334 -10.71 9.21 -6.49
N ASP A 335 -11.27 9.97 -5.55
CA ASP A 335 -10.50 10.52 -4.41
C ASP A 335 -9.57 9.47 -3.80
N GLY A 336 -8.34 9.88 -3.45
CA GLY A 336 -7.34 8.94 -2.97
C GLY A 336 -6.23 9.56 -2.13
N THR A 337 -5.10 8.86 -2.06
CA THR A 337 -4.01 9.25 -1.16
C THR A 337 -2.65 9.12 -1.79
N VAL A 338 -1.83 10.15 -1.60
CA VAL A 338 -0.40 10.12 -1.87
C VAL A 338 0.35 9.89 -0.56
N THR A 339 1.17 8.85 -0.51
CA THR A 339 1.97 8.50 0.67
C THR A 339 3.41 8.99 0.50
N VAL A 340 3.94 9.65 1.53
CA VAL A 340 5.35 10.06 1.58
C VAL A 340 6.03 9.39 2.77
N THR A 341 7.08 8.63 2.47
CA THR A 341 7.84 7.84 3.45
C THR A 341 9.27 8.34 3.54
N LEU A 342 9.70 8.75 4.73
CA LEU A 342 11.08 9.09 5.04
C LEU A 342 11.97 7.84 4.99
N LYS A 343 13.15 7.95 4.38
CA LYS A 343 14.13 6.87 4.29
C LYS A 343 15.35 7.17 5.13
N ASP A 344 15.96 6.12 5.69
CA ASP A 344 17.21 6.22 6.43
C ASP A 344 18.29 6.86 5.56
N GLY A 345 19.01 7.81 6.16
CA GLY A 345 20.14 8.48 5.55
C GLY A 345 21.46 7.99 6.11
N THR A 346 22.56 8.37 5.45
CA THR A 346 23.89 8.17 6.02
C THR A 346 24.20 9.13 7.15
N ASP A 347 23.50 10.27 7.24
CA ASP A 347 23.83 11.39 8.13
C ASP A 347 22.76 11.71 9.18
N TYR A 348 21.69 10.93 9.23
CA TYR A 348 20.58 11.09 10.16
C TYR A 348 19.89 9.73 10.39
N LEU A 349 19.13 9.64 11.47
CA LEU A 349 18.28 8.48 11.75
C LEU A 349 16.81 8.83 11.47
N VAL A 350 15.99 7.83 11.19
CA VAL A 350 14.54 8.00 11.06
C VAL A 350 13.85 7.56 12.35
N GLY A 351 12.99 8.42 12.88
CA GLY A 351 12.17 8.14 14.06
C GLY A 351 10.96 7.26 13.73
N THR A 352 10.08 7.07 14.71
CA THR A 352 8.90 6.20 14.57
C THR A 352 7.90 6.72 13.56
N ASP A 353 7.71 8.04 13.51
CA ASP A 353 6.78 8.70 12.59
C ASP A 353 7.48 8.92 11.23
N SER A 354 7.72 7.83 10.50
CA SER A 354 8.47 7.84 9.24
C SER A 354 7.60 8.05 8.00
N MET A 355 6.28 8.15 8.15
CA MET A 355 5.34 8.18 7.04
C MET A 355 4.24 9.21 7.29
N THR A 356 3.80 9.86 6.22
CA THR A 356 2.57 10.67 6.19
C THR A 356 1.78 10.38 4.92
N SER A 357 0.49 10.70 4.94
CA SER A 357 -0.42 10.58 3.80
C SER A 357 -1.07 11.93 3.53
N LEU A 358 -1.05 12.33 2.26
CA LEU A 358 -1.82 13.44 1.71
C LEU A 358 -3.10 12.86 1.09
N SER A 359 -4.27 13.26 1.59
CA SER A 359 -5.54 12.96 0.93
C SER A 359 -5.74 13.93 -0.23
N VAL A 360 -5.92 13.40 -1.43
CA VAL A 360 -6.13 14.18 -2.65
C VAL A 360 -7.57 14.00 -3.10
N THR A 361 -8.27 15.11 -3.30
CA THR A 361 -9.62 15.10 -3.89
C THR A 361 -9.52 15.32 -5.39
N ASP A 362 -10.16 14.44 -6.15
CA ASP A 362 -10.38 14.59 -7.59
C ASP A 362 -11.32 15.76 -7.84
N ASN A 363 -11.02 16.58 -8.84
CA ASN A 363 -11.87 17.72 -9.21
C ASN A 363 -12.50 17.61 -10.60
N ASP A 364 -12.35 16.46 -11.26
CA ASP A 364 -12.94 16.20 -12.55
C ASP A 364 -14.34 15.57 -12.45
N PRO A 365 -15.33 16.11 -13.18
CA PRO A 365 -16.68 15.56 -13.14
C PRO A 365 -16.77 14.20 -13.84
N THR A 366 -17.45 13.24 -13.22
CA THR A 366 -17.81 11.97 -13.88
C THR A 366 -18.76 12.24 -15.04
N LEU A 367 -18.35 11.88 -16.26
CA LEU A 367 -19.16 12.04 -17.46
C LEU A 367 -20.24 10.97 -17.54
N VAL A 368 -21.49 11.40 -17.64
CA VAL A 368 -22.66 10.57 -17.91
C VAL A 368 -23.06 10.74 -19.37
N THR A 369 -23.18 9.65 -20.10
CA THR A 369 -23.62 9.63 -21.49
C THR A 369 -24.94 8.87 -21.63
N VAL A 370 -25.90 9.45 -22.34
CA VAL A 370 -27.05 8.71 -22.86
C VAL A 370 -26.74 8.42 -24.32
N GLU A 371 -26.74 7.15 -24.70
CA GLU A 371 -26.38 6.72 -26.06
C GLU A 371 -27.28 5.59 -26.54
N GLY A 372 -27.57 5.58 -27.84
CA GLY A 372 -28.38 4.57 -28.50
C GLY A 372 -28.50 4.87 -29.98
N VAL A 373 -29.02 3.92 -30.76
CA VAL A 373 -29.26 4.14 -32.18
C VAL A 373 -30.72 4.55 -32.36
N ALA A 374 -30.94 5.84 -32.55
CA ALA A 374 -32.26 6.37 -32.86
C ALA A 374 -32.74 5.83 -34.21
N VAL A 375 -33.79 5.02 -34.17
CA VAL A 375 -34.51 4.51 -35.34
C VAL A 375 -35.99 4.71 -35.12
N THR A 376 -36.71 4.98 -36.20
CA THR A 376 -38.17 4.91 -36.16
C THR A 376 -38.58 3.48 -35.82
N ILE A 377 -39.42 3.32 -34.79
CA ILE A 377 -39.95 2.02 -34.36
C ILE A 377 -41.45 1.95 -34.61
N GLU A 378 -41.94 0.78 -34.98
CA GLU A 378 -43.38 0.54 -35.10
C GLU A 378 -44.01 0.26 -33.72
N GLU A 379 -45.31 0.51 -33.59
CA GLU A 379 -46.08 0.07 -32.43
C GLU A 379 -45.90 -1.43 -32.16
N GLY A 380 -45.60 -1.78 -30.90
CA GLY A 380 -45.26 -3.15 -30.49
C GLY A 380 -43.77 -3.51 -30.65
N GLU A 381 -42.94 -2.65 -31.24
CA GLU A 381 -41.49 -2.79 -31.26
C GLU A 381 -40.83 -2.10 -30.05
N THR A 382 -39.51 -2.29 -29.94
CA THR A 382 -38.70 -1.79 -28.85
C THR A 382 -37.46 -1.07 -29.35
N LEU A 383 -37.05 -0.02 -28.65
CA LEU A 383 -35.76 0.65 -28.83
C LEU A 383 -34.94 0.53 -27.55
N GLU A 384 -33.70 0.11 -27.66
CA GLU A 384 -32.75 0.06 -26.55
C GLU A 384 -31.80 1.25 -26.58
N PHE A 385 -31.53 1.81 -25.41
CA PHE A 385 -30.50 2.83 -25.19
C PHE A 385 -29.82 2.60 -23.84
N SER A 386 -28.61 3.13 -23.68
CA SER A 386 -27.80 2.94 -22.49
C SER A 386 -27.57 4.27 -21.77
N VAL A 387 -27.53 4.21 -20.43
CA VAL A 387 -26.95 5.27 -19.60
C VAL A 387 -25.60 4.78 -19.11
N ARG A 388 -24.53 5.50 -19.46
CA ARG A 388 -23.14 5.07 -19.24
C ARG A 388 -22.31 6.13 -18.52
N LEU A 389 -21.48 5.70 -17.57
CA LEU A 389 -20.49 6.52 -16.88
C LEU A 389 -19.09 6.38 -17.53
N SER A 390 -18.30 7.47 -17.53
CA SER A 390 -16.88 7.48 -17.95
C SER A 390 -16.08 6.40 -17.23
N ARG A 391 -16.26 6.29 -15.92
CA ARG A 391 -15.64 5.29 -15.04
C ARG A 391 -16.66 4.50 -14.24
N ALA A 392 -16.24 3.36 -13.70
CA ALA A 392 -17.06 2.64 -12.72
C ALA A 392 -16.96 3.34 -11.36
N LEU A 393 -18.07 3.43 -10.64
CA LEU A 393 -18.07 4.02 -9.30
C LEU A 393 -17.41 3.08 -8.29
N VAL A 394 -16.57 3.60 -7.41
CA VAL A 394 -15.91 2.85 -6.33
C VAL A 394 -16.76 2.83 -5.05
N LYS A 395 -16.36 1.99 -4.08
CA LYS A 395 -17.12 1.82 -2.83
C LYS A 395 -17.20 3.16 -2.07
N GLY A 396 -18.42 3.63 -1.83
CA GLY A 396 -18.68 4.89 -1.14
C GLY A 396 -19.29 5.95 -2.07
N GLU A 397 -19.12 5.77 -3.37
CA GLU A 397 -19.69 6.65 -4.39
C GLU A 397 -21.13 6.26 -4.74
N THR A 398 -21.97 7.25 -5.02
CA THR A 398 -23.33 7.07 -5.53
C THR A 398 -23.70 8.25 -6.41
N LEU A 399 -24.26 8.00 -7.59
CA LEU A 399 -24.68 9.01 -8.55
C LEU A 399 -26.12 8.76 -9.01
N PRO A 400 -27.09 9.58 -8.57
CA PRO A 400 -28.42 9.64 -9.18
C PRO A 400 -28.35 10.41 -10.51
N VAL A 401 -28.75 9.75 -11.60
CA VAL A 401 -28.86 10.30 -12.95
C VAL A 401 -30.33 10.51 -13.27
N PRO A 402 -30.84 11.75 -13.18
CA PRO A 402 -32.20 12.06 -13.63
C PRO A 402 -32.26 11.99 -15.16
N LEU A 403 -33.35 11.45 -15.71
CA LEU A 403 -33.67 11.51 -17.12
C LEU A 403 -34.81 12.50 -17.36
N THR A 404 -34.79 13.14 -18.52
CA THR A 404 -35.89 13.98 -19.01
C THR A 404 -36.61 13.26 -20.15
N LEU A 405 -37.94 13.37 -20.17
CA LEU A 405 -38.78 12.82 -21.22
C LEU A 405 -39.51 13.97 -21.93
N GLY A 406 -39.52 13.94 -23.26
CA GLY A 406 -40.16 14.94 -24.12
C GLY A 406 -40.69 14.32 -25.41
N GLY A 407 -41.00 15.16 -26.39
CA GLY A 407 -41.65 14.76 -27.64
C GLY A 407 -43.19 14.81 -27.58
N SER A 408 -43.83 14.33 -28.64
CA SER A 408 -45.30 14.27 -28.74
C SER A 408 -45.90 12.97 -28.21
N ALA A 409 -45.09 11.92 -28.04
CA ALA A 409 -45.51 10.67 -27.44
C ALA A 409 -45.63 10.79 -25.91
N THR A 410 -46.68 10.20 -25.35
CA THR A 410 -47.04 10.23 -23.93
C THR A 410 -46.66 8.90 -23.26
N LEU A 411 -45.84 8.97 -22.21
CA LEU A 411 -45.47 7.81 -21.39
C LEU A 411 -46.73 7.13 -20.80
N SER A 412 -46.74 5.80 -20.81
CA SER A 412 -47.84 4.91 -20.41
C SER A 412 -49.04 4.87 -21.37
N THR A 413 -49.11 5.75 -22.37
CA THR A 413 -50.11 5.69 -23.44
C THR A 413 -49.48 5.16 -24.73
N ASP A 414 -48.41 5.81 -25.18
CA ASP A 414 -47.77 5.53 -26.48
C ASP A 414 -46.51 4.66 -26.33
N TYR A 415 -45.84 4.75 -25.18
CA TYR A 415 -44.69 3.91 -24.86
C TYR A 415 -44.57 3.65 -23.35
N SER A 416 -43.82 2.62 -22.99
CA SER A 416 -43.39 2.36 -21.62
C SER A 416 -41.87 2.17 -21.55
N MET A 417 -41.27 2.42 -20.39
CA MET A 417 -39.84 2.24 -20.18
C MET A 417 -39.56 1.17 -19.14
N THR A 418 -38.59 0.32 -19.42
CA THR A 418 -38.08 -0.70 -18.52
C THR A 418 -36.56 -0.66 -18.49
N CYS A 419 -35.95 -0.94 -17.35
CA CYS A 419 -34.52 -1.25 -17.31
C CYS A 419 -34.30 -2.74 -17.61
N GLU A 420 -33.08 -3.07 -18.05
CA GLU A 420 -32.67 -4.45 -18.23
C GLU A 420 -32.92 -5.30 -16.96
N ASN A 421 -33.21 -6.58 -17.18
CA ASN A 421 -33.50 -7.52 -16.12
C ASN A 421 -32.75 -8.84 -16.38
N PRO A 422 -31.81 -9.24 -15.51
CA PRO A 422 -31.47 -8.63 -14.22
C PRO A 422 -30.71 -7.31 -14.33
N LEU A 423 -30.94 -6.40 -13.38
CA LEU A 423 -30.18 -5.15 -13.28
C LEU A 423 -28.69 -5.42 -12.98
N PRO A 424 -27.77 -4.59 -13.51
CA PRO A 424 -26.37 -4.62 -13.14
C PRO A 424 -26.16 -4.34 -11.66
N GLN A 425 -25.07 -4.86 -11.10
CA GLN A 425 -24.74 -4.66 -9.70
C GLN A 425 -24.59 -3.17 -9.37
N GLY A 426 -25.29 -2.72 -8.33
CA GLY A 426 -25.21 -1.34 -7.86
C GLY A 426 -26.05 -0.36 -8.68
N VAL A 427 -26.85 -0.83 -9.63
CA VAL A 427 -27.80 0.02 -10.37
C VAL A 427 -29.20 -0.14 -9.79
N THR A 428 -29.92 0.97 -9.65
CA THR A 428 -31.36 0.97 -9.42
C THR A 428 -32.05 1.92 -10.39
N CYS A 429 -33.24 1.54 -10.86
CA CYS A 429 -34.10 2.40 -11.66
C CYS A 429 -35.35 2.75 -10.85
N ALA A 430 -35.71 4.03 -10.84
CA ALA A 430 -36.89 4.55 -10.16
C ALA A 430 -37.70 5.42 -11.11
N ASN A 431 -39.01 5.52 -10.85
CA ASN A 431 -39.90 6.46 -11.53
C ASN A 431 -39.98 6.28 -13.07
N LEU A 432 -39.70 5.08 -13.60
CA LEU A 432 -39.76 4.81 -15.05
C LEU A 432 -41.15 5.00 -15.67
N SER A 433 -42.20 5.05 -14.85
CA SER A 433 -43.59 5.28 -15.27
C SER A 433 -44.07 6.70 -14.98
N THR A 434 -43.17 7.64 -14.65
CA THR A 434 -43.50 9.05 -14.42
C THR A 434 -42.63 9.95 -15.30
N ALA A 435 -42.95 11.24 -15.36
CA ALA A 435 -42.21 12.22 -16.17
C ALA A 435 -40.79 12.54 -15.64
N SER A 436 -40.32 11.89 -14.57
CA SER A 436 -38.98 12.09 -14.01
C SER A 436 -38.31 10.77 -13.64
N PRO A 437 -37.95 9.94 -14.64
CA PRO A 437 -37.20 8.73 -14.39
C PRO A 437 -35.84 9.03 -13.77
N THR A 438 -35.32 8.11 -12.97
CA THR A 438 -33.97 8.26 -12.39
C THR A 438 -33.27 6.92 -12.37
N VAL A 439 -32.06 6.89 -12.90
CA VAL A 439 -31.13 5.77 -12.78
C VAL A 439 -30.12 6.11 -11.70
N THR A 440 -29.97 5.30 -10.66
CA THR A 440 -28.95 5.51 -9.64
C THR A 440 -27.85 4.48 -9.77
N PHE A 441 -26.62 4.93 -9.94
CA PHE A 441 -25.42 4.11 -9.89
C PHE A 441 -24.81 4.17 -8.49
N LYS A 442 -24.36 3.03 -7.98
CA LYS A 442 -23.68 2.91 -6.69
C LYS A 442 -22.51 1.95 -6.81
N GLY A 443 -21.33 2.38 -6.35
CA GLY A 443 -20.15 1.52 -6.39
C GLY A 443 -20.31 0.22 -5.58
N PRO A 444 -19.44 -0.78 -5.82
CA PRO A 444 -18.06 -0.61 -6.28
C PRO A 444 -17.81 -0.92 -7.77
N SER A 445 -18.85 -1.12 -8.57
CA SER A 445 -18.68 -1.55 -9.97
C SER A 445 -19.70 -0.96 -10.95
N ALA A 446 -20.68 -0.19 -10.48
CA ALA A 446 -21.74 0.35 -11.32
C ALA A 446 -21.17 1.33 -12.35
N ARG A 447 -21.54 1.15 -13.63
CA ARG A 447 -21.02 1.94 -14.75
C ARG A 447 -22.02 2.12 -15.90
N ILE A 448 -22.81 1.10 -16.19
CA ILE A 448 -23.72 1.11 -17.33
C ILE A 448 -25.03 0.41 -16.94
N VAL A 449 -26.12 0.84 -17.55
CA VAL A 449 -27.39 0.11 -17.57
C VAL A 449 -28.08 0.35 -18.90
N ASP A 450 -28.70 -0.71 -19.42
CA ASP A 450 -29.53 -0.63 -20.61
C ASP A 450 -31.00 -0.42 -20.23
N LEU A 451 -31.67 0.47 -20.97
CA LEU A 451 -33.09 0.76 -20.86
C LEU A 451 -33.76 0.46 -22.20
N THR A 452 -34.98 -0.04 -22.11
CA THR A 452 -35.82 -0.37 -23.25
C THR A 452 -37.04 0.54 -23.25
N VAL A 453 -37.24 1.24 -24.35
CA VAL A 453 -38.52 1.87 -24.71
C VAL A 453 -39.35 0.82 -25.44
N ASN A 454 -40.54 0.53 -24.93
CA ASN A 454 -41.50 -0.39 -25.55
C ASN A 454 -42.65 0.43 -26.12
N ALA A 455 -42.75 0.49 -27.46
CA ALA A 455 -43.87 1.16 -28.12
C ALA A 455 -45.15 0.38 -27.83
N LEU A 456 -46.15 1.06 -27.27
CA LEU A 456 -47.42 0.46 -26.91
C LEU A 456 -48.34 0.53 -28.14
N GLY A 457 -48.75 -0.62 -28.64
CA GLY A 457 -49.73 -0.67 -29.72
C GLY A 457 -51.15 -0.42 -29.23
N ASP A 458 -51.95 0.20 -30.08
CA ASP A 458 -53.38 0.35 -29.85
C ASP A 458 -54.23 -0.19 -31.02
N ASN A 459 -55.51 0.20 -31.11
CA ASN A 459 -56.42 -0.26 -32.17
C ASN A 459 -56.86 0.88 -33.09
N ILE A 460 -56.21 2.04 -33.01
CA ILE A 460 -56.48 3.19 -33.84
C ILE A 460 -55.62 3.03 -35.08
N THR A 461 -56.25 2.95 -36.25
CA THR A 461 -55.51 2.80 -37.50
C THR A 461 -55.23 4.17 -38.12
N GLN A 462 -54.00 4.38 -38.62
CA GLN A 462 -53.53 5.60 -39.28
C GLN A 462 -53.33 6.78 -38.32
N GLU A 463 -52.58 6.56 -37.25
CA GLU A 463 -52.08 7.67 -36.44
C GLU A 463 -50.89 8.39 -37.10
N ALA A 464 -50.72 9.67 -36.76
CA ALA A 464 -49.53 10.41 -37.16
C ALA A 464 -48.32 9.95 -36.32
N PRO A 465 -47.10 9.95 -36.87
CA PRO A 465 -45.88 9.64 -36.11
C PRO A 465 -45.79 10.46 -34.82
N LYS A 466 -45.44 9.82 -33.71
CA LYS A 466 -45.26 10.46 -32.40
C LYS A 466 -43.79 10.44 -32.01
N SER A 467 -43.19 11.61 -31.80
CA SER A 467 -41.78 11.71 -31.42
C SER A 467 -41.57 11.39 -29.94
N VAL A 468 -40.46 10.72 -29.63
CA VAL A 468 -39.95 10.45 -28.29
C VAL A 468 -38.61 11.16 -28.15
N GLN A 469 -38.47 11.95 -27.09
CA GLN A 469 -37.21 12.59 -26.71
C GLN A 469 -36.82 12.08 -25.33
N ILE A 470 -35.58 11.59 -25.20
CA ILE A 470 -35.02 11.14 -23.92
C ILE A 470 -33.68 11.84 -23.78
N GLY A 471 -33.52 12.58 -22.69
CA GLY A 471 -32.26 13.27 -22.40
C GLY A 471 -31.86 13.16 -20.93
N LEU A 472 -30.77 13.83 -20.58
CA LEU A 472 -30.31 13.94 -19.20
C LEU A 472 -31.02 15.10 -18.48
N GLY A 473 -31.31 14.92 -17.20
CA GLY A 473 -31.65 16.01 -16.30
C GLY A 473 -30.39 16.76 -15.83
N THR A 474 -30.54 17.61 -14.82
CA THR A 474 -29.41 18.39 -14.28
C THR A 474 -28.33 17.49 -13.68
N LEU A 475 -27.10 17.65 -14.18
CA LEU A 475 -25.87 17.10 -13.62
C LEU A 475 -24.87 18.25 -13.48
N ASP A 476 -24.27 18.37 -12.30
CA ASP A 476 -23.33 19.44 -11.95
C ASP A 476 -22.32 18.98 -10.88
N SER A 477 -21.50 19.92 -10.39
CA SER A 477 -20.48 19.67 -9.37
C SER A 477 -21.02 19.22 -8.01
N THR A 478 -22.35 19.23 -7.80
CA THR A 478 -23.00 18.75 -6.57
C THR A 478 -23.69 17.40 -6.76
N SER A 479 -23.63 16.85 -7.97
CA SER A 479 -24.29 15.61 -8.32
C SER A 479 -23.56 14.40 -7.73
N GLY A 480 -24.31 13.59 -6.98
CA GLY A 480 -23.81 12.39 -6.34
C GLY A 480 -23.22 12.62 -4.94
N THR A 481 -22.72 11.54 -4.35
CA THR A 481 -22.05 11.54 -3.04
C THR A 481 -20.73 10.80 -3.16
N GLY A 482 -19.65 11.35 -2.61
CA GLY A 482 -18.30 10.79 -2.74
C GLY A 482 -17.64 11.05 -4.11
N LEU A 483 -18.22 11.94 -4.92
CA LEU A 483 -17.68 12.39 -6.21
C LEU A 483 -17.27 13.85 -6.06
N SER A 484 -16.00 14.11 -5.77
CA SER A 484 -15.54 15.47 -5.44
C SER A 484 -15.61 16.43 -6.65
N GLY A 485 -15.42 15.95 -7.88
CA GLY A 485 -15.69 16.69 -9.12
C GLY A 485 -17.17 16.73 -9.55
N GLY A 486 -18.05 15.94 -8.91
CA GLY A 486 -19.46 15.81 -9.27
C GLY A 486 -19.69 15.04 -10.56
N ALA A 487 -20.64 15.48 -11.39
CA ALA A 487 -20.96 14.84 -12.66
C ALA A 487 -21.31 15.84 -13.77
N THR A 488 -21.16 15.42 -15.02
CA THR A 488 -21.57 16.18 -16.21
C THR A 488 -22.25 15.27 -17.24
N GLY A 489 -23.06 15.84 -18.12
CA GLY A 489 -23.90 15.08 -19.05
C GLY A 489 -23.53 15.29 -20.51
N MET A 490 -23.58 14.22 -21.30
CA MET A 490 -23.53 14.23 -22.76
C MET A 490 -24.69 13.42 -23.32
N ASP A 491 -25.57 14.07 -24.08
CA ASP A 491 -26.71 13.42 -24.72
C ASP A 491 -26.37 13.11 -26.18
N ASN A 492 -26.23 11.82 -26.48
CA ASN A 492 -25.92 11.30 -27.80
C ASN A 492 -27.07 10.48 -28.39
N LEU A 493 -28.24 10.43 -27.73
CA LEU A 493 -29.43 9.77 -28.26
C LEU A 493 -30.26 10.80 -29.03
N ALA A 494 -30.35 10.60 -30.35
CA ALA A 494 -31.22 11.45 -31.16
C ALA A 494 -32.70 11.11 -30.91
N ASP A 495 -33.56 12.10 -31.13
CA ASP A 495 -35.01 11.92 -31.18
C ASP A 495 -35.39 10.82 -32.18
N PHE A 496 -36.41 10.04 -31.85
CA PHE A 496 -36.96 9.02 -32.72
C PHE A 496 -38.48 9.05 -32.71
N ASP A 497 -39.10 8.46 -33.74
CA ASP A 497 -40.55 8.43 -33.89
C ASP A 497 -41.10 7.02 -33.63
N ILE A 498 -42.25 6.96 -32.96
CA ILE A 498 -43.12 5.80 -32.95
C ILE A 498 -44.14 5.98 -34.07
N VAL A 499 -44.23 4.99 -34.95
CA VAL A 499 -45.20 4.97 -36.05
C VAL A 499 -46.18 3.81 -35.89
N GLU A 500 -47.36 4.00 -36.47
CA GLU A 500 -48.37 2.95 -36.61
C GLU A 500 -47.76 1.65 -37.17
N ALA A 501 -48.05 0.52 -36.53
CA ALA A 501 -47.72 -0.78 -37.07
C ALA A 501 -48.44 -1.01 -38.40
N ILE A 502 -47.73 -1.41 -39.47
CA ILE A 502 -48.36 -1.56 -40.79
C ILE A 502 -49.42 -2.69 -40.75
N VAL A 503 -50.69 -2.30 -40.68
CA VAL A 503 -51.83 -3.22 -40.73
C VAL A 503 -51.84 -3.93 -42.10
N ALA A 504 -51.96 -5.26 -42.09
CA ALA A 504 -51.95 -6.08 -43.31
C ALA A 504 -52.91 -5.56 -44.40
N ARG A 505 -52.39 -5.22 -45.59
CA ARG A 505 -53.23 -4.93 -46.76
C ARG A 505 -53.70 -6.22 -47.42
N LEU A 506 -54.99 -6.49 -47.35
CA LEU A 506 -55.62 -7.67 -47.96
C LEU A 506 -56.11 -7.37 -49.38
N ILE A 507 -55.64 -8.14 -50.37
CA ILE A 507 -56.11 -8.07 -51.75
C ILE A 507 -56.81 -9.39 -52.10
N PRO A 508 -58.15 -9.40 -52.26
CA PRO A 508 -58.85 -10.57 -52.76
C PRO A 508 -58.60 -10.72 -54.26
N VAL A 509 -58.15 -11.89 -54.71
CA VAL A 509 -58.05 -12.24 -56.12
C VAL A 509 -58.92 -13.46 -56.38
N ALA A 510 -59.97 -13.25 -57.16
CA ALA A 510 -60.83 -14.32 -57.61
C ALA A 510 -60.20 -14.98 -58.85
N ASP A 511 -59.83 -16.25 -58.76
CA ASP A 511 -59.52 -17.06 -59.94
C ASP A 511 -60.82 -17.74 -60.40
N LEU A 512 -61.63 -16.99 -61.12
CA LEU A 512 -62.91 -17.46 -61.67
C LEU A 512 -62.68 -18.19 -62.98
N THR A 513 -62.14 -19.40 -62.91
CA THR A 513 -62.22 -20.31 -64.05
C THR A 513 -63.67 -20.79 -64.20
N ALA A 514 -64.24 -20.67 -65.40
CA ALA A 514 -65.58 -21.19 -65.68
C ALA A 514 -65.58 -22.71 -65.47
N VAL A 515 -66.31 -23.15 -64.46
CA VAL A 515 -66.39 -24.56 -64.10
C VAL A 515 -67.57 -25.19 -64.84
N SER A 516 -67.29 -26.17 -65.71
CA SER A 516 -68.34 -26.90 -66.45
C SER A 516 -69.05 -27.92 -65.53
N GLU A 517 -70.37 -27.88 -65.46
CA GLU A 517 -71.19 -28.87 -64.73
C GLU A 517 -70.88 -30.31 -65.18
N GLY A 518 -70.76 -31.22 -64.20
CA GLY A 518 -70.63 -32.67 -64.45
C GLY A 518 -69.21 -33.24 -64.40
N LYS A 519 -68.17 -32.45 -64.14
CA LYS A 519 -66.85 -32.99 -63.76
C LYS A 519 -66.78 -33.24 -62.25
N LYS A 520 -66.39 -34.46 -61.87
CA LYS A 520 -66.00 -34.78 -60.49
C LYS A 520 -64.78 -33.90 -60.15
N ASP A 521 -64.84 -33.16 -59.05
CA ASP A 521 -63.75 -32.30 -58.49
C ASP A 521 -63.55 -30.90 -59.13
N ALA A 522 -64.60 -30.34 -59.73
CA ALA A 522 -64.54 -29.02 -60.33
C ALA A 522 -64.76 -27.91 -59.26
N ALA A 523 -63.66 -27.33 -58.77
CA ALA A 523 -63.63 -26.36 -57.66
C ALA A 523 -63.29 -24.94 -58.15
N ALA A 524 -64.05 -23.93 -57.73
CA ALA A 524 -63.65 -22.52 -57.85
C ALA A 524 -62.81 -22.12 -56.62
N SER A 525 -61.66 -21.49 -56.83
CA SER A 525 -60.77 -21.05 -55.74
C SER A 525 -60.76 -19.52 -55.62
N LEU A 526 -61.05 -19.03 -54.41
CA LEU A 526 -60.76 -17.65 -54.02
C LEU A 526 -59.44 -17.63 -53.25
N THR A 527 -58.50 -16.81 -53.69
CA THR A 527 -57.21 -16.61 -52.99
C THR A 527 -57.20 -15.19 -52.41
N VAL A 528 -56.95 -15.07 -51.11
CA VAL A 528 -56.76 -13.77 -50.46
C VAL A 528 -55.27 -13.56 -50.22
N PHE A 529 -54.73 -12.45 -50.72
CA PHE A 529 -53.33 -12.08 -50.56
C PHE A 529 -53.16 -11.11 -49.41
N VAL A 530 -52.18 -11.37 -48.54
CA VAL A 530 -51.58 -10.34 -47.69
C VAL A 530 -50.50 -9.68 -48.53
N SER A 531 -50.78 -8.47 -49.03
CA SER A 531 -49.92 -7.76 -49.99
C SER A 531 -48.79 -6.96 -49.34
N SER A 532 -48.97 -6.56 -48.08
CA SER A 532 -47.98 -5.91 -47.23
C SER A 532 -48.43 -6.00 -45.77
N GLY A 533 -47.52 -5.83 -44.81
CA GLY A 533 -47.82 -5.83 -43.38
C GLY A 533 -48.04 -7.24 -42.79
N THR A 534 -48.36 -7.27 -41.50
CA THR A 534 -48.61 -8.51 -40.74
C THR A 534 -50.04 -8.52 -40.22
N VAL A 535 -50.68 -9.69 -40.23
CA VAL A 535 -52.04 -9.84 -39.71
C VAL A 535 -52.04 -9.74 -38.18
N SER A 536 -52.83 -8.81 -37.64
CA SER A 536 -52.91 -8.48 -36.21
C SER A 536 -53.30 -9.66 -35.32
N THR A 537 -53.02 -9.51 -34.03
CA THR A 537 -53.36 -10.45 -32.96
C THR A 537 -54.88 -10.72 -32.94
N GLY A 538 -55.25 -11.99 -33.07
CA GLY A 538 -56.65 -12.43 -33.23
C GLY A 538 -57.00 -12.94 -34.63
N GLY A 539 -56.16 -12.66 -35.63
CA GLY A 539 -56.39 -13.06 -37.02
C GLY A 539 -57.54 -12.29 -37.68
N VAL A 540 -57.62 -12.33 -39.00
CA VAL A 540 -58.69 -11.65 -39.74
C VAL A 540 -59.71 -12.68 -40.23
N LYS A 541 -60.98 -12.48 -39.86
CA LYS A 541 -62.13 -13.21 -40.43
C LYS A 541 -62.69 -12.42 -41.60
N ILE A 542 -62.66 -13.01 -42.78
CA ILE A 542 -63.24 -12.44 -43.99
C ILE A 542 -64.54 -13.20 -44.27
N PRO A 543 -65.71 -12.57 -44.08
CA PRO A 543 -66.99 -13.22 -44.39
C PRO A 543 -67.10 -13.47 -45.89
N PHE A 544 -67.69 -14.60 -46.27
CA PHE A 544 -67.88 -14.96 -47.67
C PHE A 544 -69.37 -15.21 -47.96
N THR A 545 -69.88 -14.56 -49.01
CA THR A 545 -71.26 -14.70 -49.47
C THR A 545 -71.27 -15.00 -50.96
N VAL A 546 -72.02 -16.03 -51.37
CA VAL A 546 -72.26 -16.35 -52.78
C VAL A 546 -73.56 -15.65 -53.21
N ASN A 547 -73.47 -14.73 -54.18
CA ASN A 547 -74.64 -14.08 -54.78
C ASN A 547 -75.08 -14.84 -56.04
N SER A 548 -76.39 -14.97 -56.25
CA SER A 548 -76.97 -15.50 -57.49
C SER A 548 -76.84 -14.48 -58.63
N GLY A 549 -75.73 -14.53 -59.36
CA GLY A 549 -75.60 -13.92 -60.69
C GLY A 549 -76.43 -14.67 -61.75
N THR A 550 -76.20 -14.42 -63.05
CA THR A 550 -76.94 -14.91 -64.26
C THR A 550 -77.14 -16.43 -64.42
N ALA A 551 -76.90 -17.24 -63.38
CA ALA A 551 -77.51 -18.56 -63.26
C ALA A 551 -79.04 -18.38 -63.31
N GLN A 552 -79.70 -19.05 -64.27
CA GLN A 552 -81.14 -18.90 -64.43
C GLN A 552 -81.86 -19.28 -63.13
N ARG A 553 -82.86 -18.45 -62.78
CA ARG A 553 -83.62 -18.36 -61.52
C ARG A 553 -84.27 -19.64 -60.98
N ARG A 554 -84.02 -20.82 -61.54
CA ARG A 554 -84.63 -22.08 -61.11
C ARG A 554 -83.69 -23.12 -60.50
N ASP A 555 -82.37 -22.99 -60.63
CA ASP A 555 -81.46 -24.02 -60.08
C ASP A 555 -80.47 -23.55 -59.00
N ALA A 556 -80.11 -22.25 -58.92
CA ALA A 556 -79.16 -21.73 -57.92
C ALA A 556 -79.69 -21.86 -56.47
N SER A 557 -79.57 -23.06 -55.94
CA SER A 557 -79.87 -23.49 -54.58
C SER A 557 -78.61 -24.14 -54.02
N ALA A 558 -78.59 -24.41 -52.70
CA ALA A 558 -77.49 -25.14 -52.06
C ALA A 558 -77.22 -26.56 -52.66
N ALA A 559 -77.97 -26.97 -53.68
CA ALA A 559 -77.74 -28.18 -54.46
C ALA A 559 -76.67 -28.01 -55.57
N ASP A 560 -76.41 -26.79 -56.07
CA ASP A 560 -75.52 -26.52 -57.20
C ASP A 560 -74.06 -26.29 -56.78
N TYR A 561 -73.89 -25.58 -55.68
CA TYR A 561 -72.62 -25.33 -55.02
C TYR A 561 -72.73 -25.99 -53.64
N GLY A 562 -71.84 -26.93 -53.34
CA GLY A 562 -71.82 -27.61 -52.04
C GLY A 562 -71.60 -26.65 -50.86
N THR A 563 -71.17 -27.17 -49.71
CA THR A 563 -71.00 -26.37 -48.49
C THR A 563 -70.07 -25.17 -48.71
N VAL A 564 -70.61 -23.96 -48.48
CA VAL A 564 -69.85 -22.71 -48.52
C VAL A 564 -69.34 -22.41 -47.10
N PRO A 565 -68.02 -22.20 -46.90
CA PRO A 565 -67.51 -21.76 -45.61
C PRO A 565 -68.02 -20.36 -45.30
N GLU A 566 -68.50 -20.15 -44.07
CA GLU A 566 -69.07 -18.87 -43.61
C GLU A 566 -68.00 -17.75 -43.57
N ASN A 567 -66.75 -18.10 -43.27
CA ASN A 567 -65.64 -17.17 -43.16
C ASN A 567 -64.31 -17.80 -43.62
N VAL A 568 -63.42 -16.98 -44.16
CA VAL A 568 -61.98 -17.29 -44.30
C VAL A 568 -61.26 -16.71 -43.08
N PHE A 569 -60.48 -17.54 -42.39
CA PHE A 569 -59.65 -17.10 -41.27
C PHE A 569 -58.18 -17.03 -41.69
N ILE A 570 -57.58 -15.85 -41.59
CA ILE A 570 -56.13 -15.66 -41.74
C ILE A 570 -55.54 -15.52 -40.35
N ALA A 571 -54.62 -16.43 -40.00
CA ALA A 571 -54.02 -16.47 -38.67
C ALA A 571 -53.17 -15.23 -38.40
N ALA A 572 -53.12 -14.81 -37.14
CA ALA A 572 -52.20 -13.79 -36.67
C ALA A 572 -50.74 -14.16 -37.04
N GLY A 573 -49.93 -13.16 -37.36
CA GLY A 573 -48.53 -13.38 -37.76
C GLY A 573 -48.33 -13.89 -39.20
N THR A 574 -49.40 -13.96 -40.01
CA THR A 574 -49.26 -14.30 -41.44
C THR A 574 -48.58 -13.13 -42.17
N THR A 575 -47.36 -13.38 -42.65
CA THR A 575 -46.56 -12.51 -43.53
C THR A 575 -46.89 -12.81 -45.01
N PRO A 576 -46.40 -12.02 -45.99
CA PRO A 576 -46.80 -12.14 -47.40
C PRO A 576 -46.66 -13.56 -47.95
N THR A 577 -47.77 -14.30 -48.01
CA THR A 577 -47.82 -15.69 -48.44
C THR A 577 -49.14 -15.98 -49.15
N SER A 578 -49.10 -16.86 -50.16
CA SER A 578 -50.31 -17.32 -50.85
C SER A 578 -50.97 -18.47 -50.07
N ARG A 579 -52.17 -18.28 -49.53
CA ARG A 579 -53.04 -19.40 -49.11
C ARG A 579 -54.17 -19.56 -50.12
N SER A 580 -54.14 -20.66 -50.87
CA SER A 580 -55.22 -21.03 -51.79
C SER A 580 -56.27 -21.84 -51.05
N ILE A 581 -57.54 -21.43 -51.15
CA ILE A 581 -58.68 -22.22 -50.67
C ILE A 581 -59.21 -23.01 -51.85
N ARG A 582 -59.15 -24.34 -51.75
CA ARG A 582 -59.76 -25.27 -52.71
C ARG A 582 -61.02 -25.82 -52.06
N SER A 583 -62.21 -25.48 -52.56
CA SER A 583 -63.44 -26.18 -52.17
C SER A 583 -64.29 -26.55 -53.37
N LEU A 584 -64.97 -27.69 -53.23
CA LEU A 584 -66.12 -28.23 -53.97
C LEU A 584 -65.82 -29.44 -54.90
N PRO A 585 -66.18 -30.65 -54.47
CA PRO A 585 -66.69 -31.69 -55.37
C PRO A 585 -68.22 -31.58 -55.48
N THR A 586 -68.74 -31.37 -56.69
CA THR A 586 -70.17 -31.52 -57.00
C THR A 586 -70.53 -33.01 -57.03
N THR A 587 -71.48 -33.46 -56.22
CA THR A 587 -72.10 -34.78 -56.39
C THR A 587 -73.58 -34.65 -56.68
N THR A 588 -73.97 -34.86 -57.92
CA THR A 588 -75.36 -35.23 -58.27
C THR A 588 -75.35 -36.27 -59.38
N ARG A 589 -75.80 -37.48 -59.05
CA ARG A 589 -76.04 -38.57 -60.00
C ARG A 589 -77.47 -38.40 -60.55
N ARG A 590 -77.59 -38.20 -61.87
CA ARG A 590 -78.87 -38.20 -62.61
C ARG A 590 -79.63 -39.53 -62.40
N ARG A 591 -80.97 -39.45 -62.23
CA ARG A 591 -81.90 -40.54 -62.51
C ARG A 591 -82.11 -40.65 -64.03
N SER A 592 -82.17 -41.88 -64.54
CA SER A 592 -82.75 -42.20 -65.84
C SER A 592 -83.45 -43.56 -65.76
N ALA A 593 -84.68 -43.60 -66.30
CA ALA A 593 -85.75 -44.60 -66.27
C ALA A 593 -86.53 -44.69 -64.95
#